data_AF-A0A955L1N3-F1
#
_entry.id   AF-A0A955L1N3-F1
#
_cell.length_a   1.000
_cell.length_b   1.000
_cell.length_c   1.000
_cell.angle_alpha   90.00
_cell.angle_beta   90.00
_cell.angle_gamma   90.00
#
_symmetry.space_group_name_H-M   'P 1'
#
loop_
_entity.id
_entity.type
_entity.pdbx_description
1 polymer ?
#
loop_
_entity_poly.entity_id
_entity_poly.type
_entity_poly.pdbx_seq_one_letter_code
_entity_poly.pdbx_strand_id
1 'polypeptide(L)' 'MEKEYNIPIRWESYKRYKVTANTLEEAVLKALKQFLSEPDDNYIDDSFEIDEIIYEETDETFDIHKIYKQL' A
#
# COMPACT_ATOMS: atom_id res chain seq x y z
N MET A 1 15.52 24.24 14.33
CA MET A 1 14.09 23.93 14.50
C MET A 1 13.83 22.69 13.67
N GLU A 2 13.22 21.69 14.28
CA GLU A 2 12.76 20.49 13.56
C GLU A 2 11.54 20.86 12.71
N LYS A 3 11.39 20.20 11.57
CA LYS A 3 10.22 20.30 10.70
C LYS A 3 9.44 19.00 10.79
N GLU A 4 8.11 19.08 10.77
CA GLU A 4 7.24 17.92 10.67
C GLU A 4 7.03 17.59 9.18
N TYR A 5 7.09 16.31 8.83
CA TYR A 5 6.87 15.82 7.46
C TYR A 5 5.85 14.68 7.49
N ASN A 6 4.90 14.71 6.56
CA ASN A 6 4.01 13.59 6.29
C ASN A 6 4.55 12.86 5.06
N ILE A 7 5.19 11.70 5.25
CA ILE A 7 5.81 10.96 4.15
C ILE A 7 4.83 9.90 3.65
N PRO A 8 4.32 10.02 2.42
CA PRO A 8 3.38 9.05 1.87
C PRO A 8 4.14 7.79 1.41
N ILE A 9 3.88 6.67 2.07
CA ILE A 9 4.43 5.36 1.70
C ILE A 9 3.29 4.50 1.17
N ARG A 10 3.45 3.96 -0.03
CA ARG A 10 2.56 2.96 -0.61
C ARG A 10 3.21 1.58 -0.50
N TRP A 11 2.38 0.55 -0.35
CA TRP A 11 2.80 -0.84 -0.42
C TRP A 11 1.69 -1.67 -1.06
N GLU A 12 2.02 -2.89 -1.46
CA GLU A 12 1.04 -3.85 -1.95
C GLU A 12 0.77 -4.92 -0.89
N SER A 13 -0.49 -5.37 -0.82
CA SER A 13 -0.86 -6.59 -0.10
C SER A 13 -1.61 -7.55 -1.00
N TYR A 14 -1.34 -8.86 -0.85
CA TYR A 14 -1.95 -9.90 -1.70
C TYR A 14 -2.47 -11.08 -0.90
N LYS A 15 -3.76 -11.38 -1.07
CA LYS A 15 -4.40 -12.57 -0.51
C LYS A 15 -5.44 -13.14 -1.46
N ARG A 16 -5.55 -14.48 -1.48
CA ARG A 16 -6.62 -15.17 -2.22
C ARG A 16 -7.76 -15.56 -1.29
N TYR A 17 -8.98 -15.20 -1.67
CA TYR A 17 -10.19 -15.56 -0.96
C TYR A 17 -10.91 -16.70 -1.67
N LYS A 18 -11.15 -17.79 -0.94
CA LYS A 18 -11.92 -18.93 -1.45
C LYS A 18 -13.37 -18.78 -1.02
N VAL A 19 -14.26 -18.57 -1.99
CA VAL A 19 -15.71 -18.38 -1.77
C VAL A 19 -16.54 -19.28 -2.68
N THR A 20 -17.74 -19.65 -2.23
CA THR A 20 -18.72 -20.37 -3.04
C THR A 20 -19.83 -19.41 -3.47
N ALA A 21 -20.14 -19.37 -4.77
CA ALA A 21 -21.13 -18.48 -5.37
C ALA A 21 -21.67 -19.07 -6.68
N ASN A 22 -22.83 -18.59 -7.13
CA ASN A 22 -23.45 -19.05 -8.38
C ASN A 22 -22.93 -18.29 -9.61
N THR A 23 -22.36 -17.10 -9.42
CA THR A 23 -21.78 -16.26 -10.48
C THR A 23 -20.45 -15.65 -10.04
N LEU A 24 -19.66 -15.19 -11.01
CA LEU A 24 -18.40 -14.47 -10.76
C LEU A 24 -18.65 -13.16 -10.00
N GLU A 25 -19.70 -12.42 -10.35
CA GLU A 25 -20.08 -11.17 -9.69
C GLU A 25 -20.37 -11.39 -8.19
N GLU A 26 -21.13 -12.44 -7.86
CA GLU A 26 -21.41 -12.81 -6.47
C GLU A 26 -20.13 -13.24 -5.74
N ALA A 27 -19.22 -13.97 -6.40
CA ALA A 27 -17.93 -14.35 -5.83
C ALA A 27 -17.06 -13.12 -5.52
N VAL A 28 -16.96 -12.17 -6.45
CA VAL A 28 -16.20 -10.91 -6.25
C VAL A 28 -16.77 -10.12 -5.08
N LEU A 29 -18.09 -9.96 -5.01
CA LEU A 29 -18.74 -9.27 -3.90
C LEU A 29 -18.45 -9.93 -2.53
N LYS A 30 -18.50 -11.27 -2.46
CA LYS A 30 -18.19 -12.02 -1.22
C LYS A 30 -16.72 -11.86 -0.82
N ALA A 31 -15.80 -11.97 -1.78
CA ALA A 31 -14.37 -11.81 -1.54
C ALA A 31 -14.03 -10.39 -1.04
N LEU A 32 -14.58 -9.35 -1.67
CA LEU A 32 -14.36 -7.96 -1.26
C LEU A 32 -14.90 -7.66 0.14
N LYS A 33 -16.10 -8.18 0.48
CA LYS A 33 -16.65 -8.04 1.83
C LYS A 33 -15.75 -8.66 2.89
N GLN A 34 -15.17 -9.82 2.60
CA GLN A 34 -14.23 -10.46 3.51
C GLN A 34 -12.94 -9.65 3.61
N PHE A 35 -12.34 -9.27 2.48
CA PHE A 35 -11.11 -8.46 2.45
C PHE A 35 -11.23 -7.17 3.27
N LEU A 36 -12.31 -6.40 3.08
CA LEU A 36 -12.54 -5.14 3.80
C LEU A 36 -12.84 -5.31 5.30
N SER A 37 -13.08 -6.53 5.76
CA SER A 37 -13.31 -6.84 7.18
C SER A 37 -12.05 -7.31 7.91
N GLU A 38 -10.99 -7.64 7.17
CA GLU A 38 -9.75 -8.16 7.71
C GLU A 38 -8.72 -7.03 7.91
N PRO A 39 -7.82 -7.14 8.90
CA PRO A 39 -6.66 -6.27 8.99
C PRO A 39 -5.74 -6.44 7.78
N ASP A 40 -5.02 -5.38 7.42
CA ASP A 40 -4.07 -5.39 6.30
C ASP A 40 -2.76 -6.07 6.70
N ASP A 41 -2.78 -7.40 6.75
CA ASP A 41 -1.67 -8.22 7.25
C ASP A 41 -0.85 -8.89 6.13
N ASN A 42 -1.21 -8.70 4.86
CA ASN A 42 -0.66 -9.49 3.74
C ASN A 42 0.35 -8.71 2.90
N TYR A 43 1.21 -7.93 3.56
CA TYR A 43 2.27 -7.17 2.93
C TYR A 43 3.10 -8.05 1.98
N ILE A 44 3.33 -7.55 0.77
CA ILE A 44 4.25 -8.17 -0.19
C ILE A 44 5.64 -7.59 0.08
N ASP A 45 6.59 -8.47 0.44
CA ASP A 45 7.97 -8.07 0.67
C ASP A 45 8.54 -7.25 -0.50
N ASP A 46 9.24 -6.18 -0.17
CA ASP A 46 9.85 -5.21 -1.09
C ASP A 46 8.87 -4.48 -2.04
N SER A 47 7.56 -4.48 -1.76
CA SER A 47 6.57 -3.73 -2.55
C SER A 47 6.41 -2.25 -2.16
N PHE A 48 7.14 -1.80 -1.14
CA PHE A 48 6.99 -0.44 -0.64
C PHE A 48 7.69 0.59 -1.52
N GLU A 49 7.07 1.76 -1.65
CA GLU A 49 7.64 2.92 -2.33
C GLU A 49 7.16 4.23 -1.68
N ILE A 50 7.95 5.29 -1.85
CA ILE A 50 7.51 6.65 -1.51
C ILE A 50 6.63 7.13 -2.66
N ASP A 51 5.40 7.52 -2.34
CA ASP A 51 4.46 8.06 -3.31
C ASP A 51 4.97 9.39 -3.87
N GLU A 52 4.92 9.52 -5.19
CA GLU A 52 5.39 10.73 -5.90
C GLU A 52 4.57 11.98 -5.53
N ILE A 53 3.39 11.83 -4.92
CA ILE A 53 2.60 12.96 -4.40
C ILE A 53 3.39 13.85 -3.44
N ILE A 54 4.44 13.32 -2.78
CA ILE A 54 5.30 14.11 -1.89
C ILE A 54 5.92 15.31 -2.61
N TYR A 55 6.22 15.21 -3.91
CA TYR A 55 6.80 16.30 -4.71
C TYR A 55 5.78 17.40 -5.04
N GLU A 56 4.49 17.13 -4.87
CA GLU A 56 3.43 18.15 -4.98
C GLU A 56 3.14 18.81 -3.62
N GLU A 57 3.38 18.09 -2.51
CA GLU A 57 3.14 18.57 -1.15
C GLU A 57 4.33 19.38 -0.57
N THR A 58 5.50 19.30 -1.20
CA THR A 58 6.72 20.01 -0.76
C THR A 58 7.54 20.59 -1.91
N ASP A 59 8.21 21.71 -1.65
CA ASP A 59 9.23 22.30 -2.55
C ASP A 59 10.62 21.64 -2.39
N GLU A 60 10.74 20.64 -1.51
CA GLU A 60 11.99 19.95 -1.20
C GLU A 60 12.19 18.69 -2.07
N THR A 61 13.45 18.30 -2.30
CA THR A 61 13.80 17.09 -3.05
C THR A 61 14.77 16.22 -2.25
N PHE A 62 14.77 14.92 -2.53
CA PHE A 62 15.66 13.95 -1.89
C PHE A 62 16.10 12.87 -2.88
N ASP A 63 17.21 12.19 -2.57
CA ASP A 63 17.71 11.04 -3.34
C ASP A 63 17.29 9.74 -2.65
N ILE A 64 16.27 9.08 -3.21
CA ILE A 64 15.74 7.84 -2.66
C ILE A 64 16.79 6.71 -2.64
N HIS A 65 17.66 6.63 -3.65
CA HIS A 65 18.70 5.60 -3.70
C HIS A 65 19.74 5.78 -2.60
N LYS A 66 20.05 7.03 -2.23
CA LYS A 66 20.93 7.31 -1.09
C LYS A 66 20.28 6.91 0.23
N ILE A 67 18.97 7.07 0.37
CA ILE A 67 18.23 6.67 1.59
C ILE A 67 18.17 5.15 1.70
N TYR A 68 17.81 4.44 0.62
CA TYR A 68 17.73 2.98 0.63
C TYR A 68 19.05 2.29 0.96
N LYS A 69 20.20 2.90 0.62
CA LYS A 69 21.53 2.38 1.01
C LYS A 69 21.84 2.48 2.51
N GLN A 70 21.01 3.18 3.29
CA GLN A 70 21.19 3.36 4.73
C GLN A 70 20.28 2.45 5.57
N LEU A 71 19.36 1.72 4.92
CA LEU A 71 18.54 0.66 5.54
C LEU A 71 19.31 -0.65 5.56
#